data_AF-A0A523RZG7-F1
#
_entry.id   AF-A0A523RZG7-F1
#
_cell.length_a   1.000
_cell.length_b   1.000
_cell.length_c   1.000
_cell.angle_alpha   90.00
_cell.angle_beta   90.00
_cell.angle_gamma   90.00
#
_symmetry.space_group_name_H-M   'P 1'
#
loop_
_entity.id
_entity.type
_entity.pdbx_description
1 polymer ?
#
loop_
_entity_poly.entity_id
_entity_poly.type
_entity_poly.pdbx_seq_one_letter_code
_entity_poly.pdbx_strand_id
1 'polypeptide(L)' 'MLQGFEGFYFPLSLVFIFLGIFALGWMIIHIEHGRHFSKFKVGSALALGAILFGFGLHFLLLSSGM' A
#
# COMPACT_ATOMS: atom_id res chain seq x y z
N MET A 1 -4.65 -9.35 26.69
CA MET A 1 -4.72 -8.07 25.94
C MET A 1 -3.99 -8.14 24.59
N LEU A 2 -2.86 -8.85 24.46
CA LEU A 2 -2.12 -9.00 23.19
C LEU A 2 -2.91 -9.75 22.10
N GLN A 3 -3.62 -10.83 22.44
CA GLN A 3 -4.40 -11.63 21.48
C GLN A 3 -5.51 -10.85 20.75
N GLY A 4 -6.08 -9.83 21.40
CA GLY A 4 -7.06 -8.97 20.75
C GLY A 4 -6.43 -8.04 19.71
N PHE A 5 -5.17 -7.65 19.93
CA PHE A 5 -4.42 -6.77 19.04
C PHE A 5 -3.97 -7.50 17.77
N GLU A 6 -3.55 -8.76 17.92
CA GLU A 6 -3.15 -9.65 16.81
C GLU A 6 -4.31 -9.94 15.85
N GLY A 7 -5.55 -9.98 16.36
CA GLY A 7 -6.76 -10.13 15.55
C GLY A 7 -6.98 -9.00 14.53
N PHE A 8 -6.37 -7.82 14.73
CA PHE A 8 -6.48 -6.71 13.79
C PHE A 8 -5.47 -6.75 12.63
N TYR A 9 -4.45 -7.62 12.66
CA TYR A 9 -3.45 -7.67 11.60
C TYR A 9 -4.05 -8.00 10.24
N PHE A 10 -5.01 -8.93 10.20
CA PHE A 10 -5.68 -9.29 8.96
C PHE A 10 -6.46 -8.10 8.34
N PRO A 11 -7.43 -7.46 9.03
CA PRO A 11 -8.12 -6.31 8.44
C PRO A 11 -7.19 -5.12 8.15
N LEU A 12 -6.15 -4.90 8.97
CA LEU A 12 -5.16 -3.86 8.72
C LEU A 12 -4.38 -4.13 7.42
N SER A 13 -4.01 -5.39 7.18
CA SER A 13 -3.33 -5.80 5.94
C SER A 13 -4.16 -5.46 4.70
N LEU A 14 -5.47 -5.74 4.73
CA LEU A 14 -6.37 -5.45 3.61
C LEU A 14 -6.46 -3.96 3.31
N VAL A 15 -6.54 -3.12 4.35
CA VAL A 15 -6.56 -1.66 4.18
C VAL A 15 -5.26 -1.18 3.54
N PHE A 16 -4.11 -1.64 4.03
CA PHE A 16 -2.80 -1.24 3.49
C PHE A 16 -2.59 -1.73 2.05
N ILE A 17 -2.97 -2.97 1.73
CA ILE A 17 -2.89 -3.50 0.36
C ILE A 17 -3.79 -2.70 -0.57
N PHE A 18 -5.05 -2.44 -0.17
CA PHE A 18 -5.98 -1.64 -0.97
C PHE A 18 -5.42 -0.23 -1.25
N LEU A 19 -4.94 0.46 -0.22
CA LEU A 19 -4.33 1.79 -0.38
C LEU A 19 -3.05 1.75 -1.23
N GLY A 20 -2.26 0.68 -1.13
CA GLY A 20 -1.08 0.44 -1.96
C GLY A 20 -1.44 0.27 -3.44
N ILE A 21 -2.44 -0.56 -3.74
CA ILE A 21 -2.99 -0.72 -5.11
C ILE A 21 -3.50 0.63 -5.62
N PHE A 22 -4.24 1.37 -4.80
CA PHE A 22 -4.76 2.68 -5.17
C PHE A 22 -3.64 3.68 -5.50
N ALA A 23 -2.58 3.74 -4.69
CA ALA A 23 -1.42 4.59 -4.92
C ALA A 23 -0.68 4.22 -6.22
N LEU A 24 -0.53 2.92 -6.52
CA LEU A 24 0.08 2.45 -7.76
C LEU A 24 -0.83 2.71 -8.98
N GLY A 25 -2.15 2.57 -8.84
CA GLY A 25 -3.11 2.97 -9.88
C GLY A 25 -3.02 4.46 -10.17
N TRP A 26 -2.88 5.28 -9.13
CA TRP A 26 -2.67 6.72 -9.25
C TRP A 26 -1.35 7.06 -9.97
N MET A 27 -0.30 6.27 -9.77
CA MET A 27 0.96 6.38 -10.53
C MET A 27 0.72 6.16 -12.03
N ILE A 28 -0.04 5.13 -12.41
CA ILE A 28 -0.38 4.84 -13.83
C ILE A 28 -1.10 6.04 -14.45
N ILE A 29 -2.06 6.63 -13.74
CA ILE A 29 -2.78 7.84 -14.19
C ILE A 29 -1.79 9.00 -14.44
N HIS A 30 -0.80 9.19 -13.56
CA HIS A 30 0.20 10.24 -13.72
C HIS A 30 1.14 10.02 -14.92
N ILE A 31 1.39 8.76 -15.26
CA ILE A 31 2.23 8.38 -16.40
C ILE A 31 1.46 8.51 -17.71
N GLU A 32 0.23 7.99 -17.78
CA GLU A 32 -0.51 7.84 -19.04
C GLU A 32 -1.46 9.00 -19.35
N HIS A 33 -2.09 9.59 -18.33
CA HIS A 33 -3.12 10.63 -18.50
C HIS A 33 -2.63 12.04 -18.10
N GLY A 34 -1.37 12.17 -17.66
CA GLY A 34 -0.79 13.44 -17.25
C GLY A 34 -0.44 14.34 -18.44
N ARG A 35 -1.09 15.50 -18.57
CA ARG A 35 -0.73 16.52 -19.59
C ARG A 35 0.75 16.93 -19.53
N HIS A 36 1.34 16.92 -18.32
CA HIS A 36 2.77 17.10 -18.10
C HIS A 36 3.28 16.00 -17.17
N PHE A 37 4.24 15.22 -17.66
CA PHE A 37 4.89 14.19 -16.87
C PHE A 37 5.70 14.82 -15.73
N SER A 38 5.28 14.58 -14.49
CA SER A 38 5.98 15.03 -13.30
C SER A 38 6.68 13.86 -12.64
N LYS A 39 8.02 13.82 -12.75
CA LYS A 39 8.87 12.83 -12.08
C LYS A 39 8.62 12.77 -10.58
N PHE A 40 8.36 13.91 -9.96
CA PHE A 40 8.05 13.98 -8.53
C PHE A 40 6.74 13.27 -8.18
N LYS A 41 5.66 13.50 -8.95
CA LYS A 41 4.36 12.85 -8.70
C LYS A 41 4.40 11.35 -8.92
N VAL A 42 5.08 10.90 -9.97
CA VAL A 42 5.26 9.48 -10.26
C VAL A 42 6.13 8.83 -9.18
N GLY A 43 7.24 9.46 -8.81
CA GLY A 43 8.14 8.97 -7.76
C GLY A 43 7.48 8.92 -6.38
N SER A 44 6.68 9.92 -6.01
CA SER A 44 5.97 9.91 -4.72
C SER A 44 4.86 8.87 -4.67
N ALA A 45 4.13 8.67 -5.77
CA ALA A 45 3.13 7.61 -5.87
C ALA A 45 3.76 6.20 -5.81
N LEU A 46 4.89 6.00 -6.48
CA LEU A 46 5.65 4.75 -6.41
C LEU A 46 6.16 4.48 -5.00
N ALA A 47 6.77 5.48 -4.35
CA ALA A 47 7.29 5.35 -2.99
C ALA A 47 6.17 5.05 -1.98
N LEU A 48 5.07 5.80 -2.06
CA LEU A 48 3.90 5.58 -1.20
C LEU A 48 3.29 4.19 -1.43
N GLY A 49 3.11 3.79 -2.69
CA GLY A 49 2.61 2.47 -3.05
C GLY A 49 3.50 1.35 -2.49
N ALA A 50 4.82 1.44 -2.68
CA ALA A 50 5.77 0.44 -2.17
C ALA A 50 5.74 0.31 -0.64
N ILE A 51 5.67 1.45 0.08
CA ILE A 51 5.56 1.46 1.55
C ILE A 51 4.26 0.79 2.00
N LEU A 52 3.12 1.21 1.44
CA LEU A 52 1.81 0.68 1.81
C LEU A 52 1.69 -0.81 1.49
N PHE A 53 2.16 -1.23 0.32
CA PHE A 53 2.13 -2.62 -0.08
C PHE A 53 3.07 -3.48 0.78
N GLY A 54 4.26 -2.98 1.09
CA GLY A 54 5.21 -3.65 1.98
C GLY A 54 4.65 -3.87 3.38
N PHE A 55 4.08 -2.84 4.01
CA PHE A 55 3.41 -2.97 5.30
C PHE A 55 2.16 -3.86 5.22
N GLY A 56 1.38 -3.76 4.15
CA GLY A 56 0.21 -4.61 3.92
C GLY A 56 0.59 -6.09 3.87
N LEU A 57 1.61 -6.45 3.09
CA LEU A 57 2.14 -7.81 3.04
C LEU A 57 2.71 -8.24 4.41
N HIS A 58 3.44 -7.35 5.09
CA HIS A 58 3.99 -7.66 6.40
C HIS A 58 2.88 -8.00 7.43
N PHE A 59 1.81 -7.20 7.51
CA PHE A 59 0.67 -7.49 8.39
C PHE A 59 -0.08 -8.75 7.97
N LEU A 60 -0.16 -9.05 6.68
CA LEU A 60 -0.75 -10.29 6.20
C LEU A 60 0.04 -11.51 6.70
N LEU A 61 1.38 -11.47 6.60
CA LEU A 61 2.26 -12.53 7.10
C LEU A 61 2.09 -12.71 8.62
N LEU A 62 2.11 -11.62 9.38
CA LEU A 62 1.86 -11.66 10.83
C LEU A 62 0.49 -12.27 11.17
N SER A 63 -0.54 -11.96 10.38
CA SER A 63 -1.89 -12.53 10.58
C SER A 63 -1.96 -14.04 10.33
N SER A 64 -1.02 -14.58 9.54
CA SER A 64 -0.88 -16.02 9.30
C SER A 64 0.07 -16.73 10.27
N GLY A 65 0.62 -16.01 11.26
CA GLY A 65 1.56 -16.57 12.23
C GLY A 65 2.99 -16.74 11.70
N MET A 66 3.35 -16.03 10.63
CA MET A 66 4.70 -15.97 10.05
C MET A 66 5.47 -14.74 10.51
#